data_AF-N6XBF2-F1
#
_entry.id   AF-N6XBF2-F1
#
_cell.length_a   1.000
_cell.length_b   1.000
_cell.length_c   1.000
_cell.angle_alpha   90.00
_cell.angle_beta   90.00
_cell.angle_gamma   90.00
#
_symmetry.space_group_name_H-M   'P 1'
#
loop_
_entity.id
_entity.type
_entity.pdbx_description
1 polymer ?
#
loop_
_entity_poly.entity_id
_entity_poly.type
_entity_poly.pdbx_seq_one_letter_code
_entity_poly.pdbx_strand_id
1 'polypeptide(L)'
;MSELSPAMLSRLALKMPAEFDARQRTIWIYIERTTGRFVKVVLPQMRVVNAGTLQRIHRRAGGQARYLWLEKYGTPFPETGVDGDWSEFVLADEIPHEGPTRLTEAEWAHVQRASRQAALTVDILWLLVEGLGWRPGQPVSDDDRGWLSVWAEEEESPGVMESVRELLCLPRRYDWTPIAVIRAYTTRPRSTWRAIAAA
;
A
#
# COMPACT_ATOMS: atom_id res chain seq x y z
N MET A 1 18.47 -19.82 7.88
CA MET A 1 17.24 -19.14 7.42
C MET A 1 16.94 -18.08 8.44
N SER A 2 16.83 -16.80 8.06
CA SER A 2 16.32 -15.78 8.98
C SER A 2 14.92 -16.19 9.40
N GLU A 3 14.67 -16.33 10.69
CA GLU A 3 13.30 -16.48 11.18
C GLU A 3 12.51 -15.21 10.80
N LEU A 4 11.28 -15.39 10.34
CA LEU A 4 10.39 -14.27 10.04
C LEU A 4 10.01 -13.56 11.35
N SER A 5 9.94 -12.23 11.33
CA SER A 5 9.52 -11.46 12.50
C SER A 5 8.05 -11.77 12.89
N PRO A 6 7.66 -11.54 14.15
CA PRO A 6 6.26 -11.65 14.56
C PRO A 6 5.31 -10.80 13.69
N ALA A 7 5.75 -9.61 13.27
CA ALA A 7 5.01 -8.76 12.35
C ALA A 7 4.84 -9.41 10.98
N MET A 8 5.92 -9.92 10.38
CA MET A 8 5.87 -10.62 9.09
C MET A 8 4.96 -11.84 9.12
N LEU A 9 5.01 -12.62 10.19
CA LEU A 9 4.10 -13.76 10.37
C LEU A 9 2.64 -13.30 10.46
N SER A 10 2.36 -12.25 11.23
CA SER A 10 1.02 -11.67 11.33
C SER A 10 0.54 -11.15 9.98
N ARG A 11 1.42 -10.47 9.25
CA ARG A 11 1.14 -9.97 7.91
C ARG A 11 0.80 -11.13 7.00
N LEU A 12 1.67 -12.14 6.84
CA LEU A 12 1.45 -13.35 6.03
C LEU A 12 0.15 -14.09 6.35
N ALA A 13 -0.27 -14.11 7.61
CA ALA A 13 -1.53 -14.73 8.03
C ALA A 13 -2.79 -13.89 7.71
N LEU A 14 -2.64 -12.60 7.41
CA LEU A 14 -3.76 -11.71 7.10
C LEU A 14 -4.44 -12.13 5.80
N LYS A 15 -5.76 -12.35 5.88
CA LYS A 15 -6.61 -12.70 4.74
C LYS A 15 -7.09 -11.43 4.06
N MET A 16 -6.58 -11.17 2.87
CA MET A 16 -7.00 -10.07 2.01
C MET A 16 -7.46 -10.62 0.65
N PRO A 17 -8.41 -9.96 -0.04
CA PRO A 17 -8.71 -10.28 -1.42
C PRO A 17 -7.47 -10.08 -2.30
N ALA A 18 -7.21 -11.00 -3.22
CA ALA A 18 -5.97 -11.04 -3.98
C ALA A 18 -5.78 -9.79 -4.87
N GLU A 19 -6.86 -9.19 -5.33
CA GLU A 19 -6.88 -7.97 -6.15
C GLU A 19 -6.49 -6.68 -5.40
N PHE A 20 -6.23 -6.79 -4.09
CA PHE A 20 -5.78 -5.72 -3.19
C PHE A 20 -4.57 -6.14 -2.34
N ASP A 21 -4.00 -7.33 -2.56
CA ASP A 21 -2.90 -7.88 -1.75
C ASP A 21 -1.60 -8.02 -2.56
N ALA A 22 -0.76 -6.99 -2.49
CA ALA A 22 0.54 -6.92 -3.18
C ALA A 22 1.52 -8.04 -2.77
N ARG A 23 1.28 -8.70 -1.63
CA ARG A 23 2.10 -9.84 -1.20
C ARG A 23 1.80 -11.12 -1.95
N GLN A 24 0.60 -11.24 -2.55
CA GLN A 24 0.16 -12.44 -3.27
C GLN A 24 0.05 -12.21 -4.78
N ARG A 25 0.07 -10.93 -5.20
CA ARG A 25 -0.11 -10.51 -6.58
C ARG A 25 0.82 -9.35 -6.90
N THR A 26 1.27 -9.31 -8.15
CA THR A 26 1.91 -8.11 -8.69
C THR A 26 0.82 -7.20 -9.22
N ILE A 27 0.64 -6.05 -8.59
CA ILE A 27 -0.43 -5.09 -8.93
C ILE A 27 0.19 -3.86 -9.57
N TRP A 28 -0.20 -3.58 -10.81
CA TRP A 28 0.21 -2.39 -11.55
C TRP A 28 -0.97 -1.44 -11.69
N ILE A 29 -0.70 -0.15 -11.53
CA ILE A 29 -1.64 0.92 -11.85
C ILE A 29 -1.10 1.64 -13.07
N TYR A 30 -1.91 1.67 -14.14
CA TYR A 30 -1.64 2.50 -15.32
C TYR A 30 -2.54 3.73 -15.25
N ILE A 31 -1.96 4.92 -15.11
CA ILE A 31 -2.69 6.16 -14.87
C ILE A 31 -2.34 7.26 -15.88
N GLU A 32 -3.37 7.87 -16.45
CA GLU A 32 -3.30 9.13 -17.21
C GLU A 32 -3.62 10.28 -16.25
N ARG A 33 -2.58 10.85 -15.61
CA ARG A 33 -2.73 11.84 -14.52
C ARG A 33 -3.49 13.10 -14.94
N THR A 34 -3.46 13.46 -16.22
CA THR A 34 -4.16 14.64 -16.76
C THR A 34 -5.68 14.51 -16.72
N THR A 35 -6.20 13.28 -16.88
CA THR A 35 -7.64 13.00 -16.91
C THR A 35 -8.13 12.26 -15.66
N GLY A 36 -7.21 11.72 -14.86
CA GLY A 36 -7.52 10.82 -13.75
C GLY A 36 -8.00 9.44 -14.20
N ARG A 37 -7.92 9.12 -15.51
CA ARG A 37 -8.24 7.79 -16.02
C ARG A 37 -7.15 6.82 -15.62
N PHE A 38 -7.56 5.65 -15.16
CA PHE A 38 -6.62 4.59 -14.80
C PHE A 38 -7.20 3.21 -15.04
N VAL A 39 -6.31 2.22 -15.14
CA VAL A 39 -6.64 0.80 -15.06
C VAL A 39 -5.71 0.10 -14.08
N LYS A 40 -6.27 -0.84 -13.32
CA LYS A 40 -5.54 -1.72 -12.40
C LYS A 40 -5.31 -3.08 -13.07
N VAL A 41 -4.06 -3.51 -13.15
CA VAL A 41 -3.68 -4.82 -13.67
C VAL A 41 -3.19 -5.70 -12.53
N VAL A 42 -3.85 -6.82 -12.31
CA VAL A 42 -3.50 -7.79 -11.26
C VAL A 42 -2.92 -9.04 -11.92
N LEU A 43 -1.65 -9.34 -11.63
CA LEU A 43 -0.94 -10.52 -12.13
C LEU A 43 -0.59 -11.48 -10.99
N PRO A 44 -0.44 -12.79 -11.26
CA PRO A 44 0.19 -13.70 -10.31
C PRO A 44 1.55 -13.16 -9.86
N GLN A 45 1.85 -13.26 -8.57
CA GLN A 45 3.14 -12.83 -8.06
C GLN A 45 4.27 -13.62 -8.73
N MET A 46 5.20 -12.90 -9.34
CA MET A 46 6.36 -13.48 -9.99
C MET A 46 7.62 -12.99 -9.28
N ARG A 47 8.49 -13.92 -8.89
CA ARG A 47 9.78 -13.56 -8.32
C ARG A 47 10.65 -12.90 -9.40
N VAL A 48 10.97 -11.62 -9.21
CA VAL A 48 11.90 -10.92 -10.08
C VAL A 48 13.31 -11.41 -9.78
N VAL A 49 13.80 -12.30 -10.64
CA VAL A 49 15.15 -12.91 -10.48
C VAL A 49 16.20 -12.26 -11.38
N ASN A 50 15.77 -11.56 -12.44
CA ASN A 50 16.63 -10.85 -13.39
C ASN A 50 15.83 -9.89 -14.26
N ALA A 51 16.55 -9.05 -15.03
CA ALA A 51 15.98 -8.07 -15.96
C ALA A 51 15.05 -8.70 -17.00
N GLY A 52 15.36 -9.90 -17.50
CA GLY A 52 14.50 -10.58 -18.48
C GLY A 52 13.14 -11.01 -17.92
N THR A 53 13.08 -11.37 -16.64
CA THR A 53 11.81 -11.67 -15.95
C THR A 53 11.01 -10.41 -15.71
N LEU A 54 11.67 -9.33 -15.28
CA LEU A 54 11.05 -8.02 -15.16
C LEU A 54 10.43 -7.56 -16.50
N GLN A 55 11.19 -7.64 -17.59
CA GLN A 55 10.70 -7.26 -18.92
C GLN A 55 9.48 -8.09 -19.37
N ARG A 56 9.43 -9.39 -19.04
CA ARG A 56 8.25 -10.23 -19.31
C ARG A 56 7.03 -9.79 -18.51
N ILE A 57 7.21 -9.42 -17.23
CA ILE A 57 6.14 -8.88 -16.39
C ILE A 57 5.62 -7.58 -17.00
N HIS A 58 6.50 -6.63 -17.33
CA HIS A 58 6.10 -5.37 -17.97
C HIS A 58 5.33 -5.58 -19.26
N ARG A 59 5.79 -6.47 -20.16
CA ARG A 59 5.07 -6.76 -21.40
C ARG A 59 3.68 -7.34 -21.15
N ARG A 60 3.56 -8.26 -20.19
CA ARG A 60 2.27 -8.86 -19.83
C ARG A 60 1.33 -7.82 -19.20
N ALA A 61 1.84 -7.03 -18.26
CA ALA A 61 1.09 -5.96 -17.61
C ALA A 61 0.60 -4.93 -18.62
N GLY A 62 1.48 -4.47 -19.52
CA GLY A 62 1.15 -3.50 -20.56
C GLY A 62 0.17 -4.04 -21.60
N GLY A 63 0.23 -5.33 -21.94
CA GLY A 63 -0.76 -5.97 -22.81
C GLY A 63 -2.15 -6.02 -22.16
N GLN A 64 -2.21 -6.40 -20.88
CA GLN A 64 -3.47 -6.46 -20.13
C GLN A 64 -4.03 -5.05 -19.86
N ALA A 65 -3.18 -4.06 -19.60
CA ALA A 65 -3.59 -2.67 -19.44
C ALA A 65 -4.28 -2.14 -20.71
N ARG A 66 -3.73 -2.43 -21.90
CA ARG A 66 -4.34 -2.02 -23.17
C ARG A 66 -5.75 -2.60 -23.36
N TYR A 67 -5.91 -3.89 -23.04
CA TYR A 67 -7.21 -4.55 -23.08
C TYR A 67 -8.20 -3.92 -22.10
N LEU A 68 -7.81 -3.79 -20.82
CA LEU A 68 -8.68 -3.22 -19.78
C LEU A 68 -9.04 -1.76 -20.05
N TRP A 69 -8.14 -0.99 -20.65
CA TRP A 69 -8.39 0.40 -20.99
C TRP A 69 -9.45 0.52 -22.08
N LEU A 70 -9.33 -0.29 -23.13
CA LEU A 70 -10.33 -0.34 -24.20
C LEU A 70 -11.68 -0.80 -23.66
N GLU A 71 -11.70 -1.79 -22.76
CA GLU A 71 -12.92 -2.26 -22.11
C GLU A 71 -13.56 -1.18 -21.22
N LYS A 72 -12.77 -0.50 -20.37
CA LYS A 72 -13.26 0.49 -19.40
C LYS A 72 -13.68 1.82 -20.04
N TYR A 73 -12.98 2.27 -21.08
CA TYR A 73 -13.16 3.61 -21.65
C TYR A 73 -13.65 3.61 -23.11
N GLY A 74 -13.69 2.46 -23.79
CA GLY A 74 -14.10 2.37 -25.19
C GLY A 74 -13.13 2.99 -26.19
N THR A 75 -11.95 3.42 -25.74
CA THR A 75 -10.91 4.06 -26.57
C THR A 75 -9.61 3.26 -26.52
N PRO A 76 -8.78 3.30 -27.58
CA PRO A 76 -7.44 2.74 -27.52
C PRO A 76 -6.63 3.28 -26.33
N PHE A 77 -5.73 2.44 -25.81
CA PHE A 77 -4.78 2.86 -24.79
C PHE A 77 -3.84 3.95 -25.34
N PRO A 78 -3.64 5.07 -24.63
CA PRO A 78 -2.71 6.10 -25.07
C PRO A 78 -1.26 5.60 -24.96
N GLU A 79 -0.51 5.65 -26.06
CA GLU A 79 0.90 5.22 -26.06
C GLU A 79 1.84 6.24 -25.38
N THR A 80 1.35 7.46 -25.09
CA THR A 80 2.04 8.49 -24.32
C THR A 80 1.11 9.07 -23.26
N GLY A 81 1.67 9.56 -22.15
CA GLY A 81 0.89 10.20 -21.08
C GLY A 81 0.20 9.23 -20.10
N VAL A 82 0.45 7.92 -20.24
CA VAL A 82 0.05 6.91 -19.25
C VAL A 82 1.30 6.27 -18.65
N ASP A 83 1.45 6.44 -17.34
CA ASP A 83 2.54 5.82 -16.58
C ASP A 83 2.03 4.55 -15.92
N GLY A 84 2.85 3.49 -15.95
CA GLY A 84 2.57 2.23 -15.28
C GLY A 84 3.51 2.07 -14.09
N ASP A 85 2.97 2.06 -12.88
CA ASP A 85 3.71 1.94 -11.63
C ASP A 85 3.17 0.78 -10.78
N TRP A 86 3.98 0.22 -9.88
CA TRP A 86 3.48 -0.73 -8.88
C TRP A 86 2.57 0.01 -7.88
N SER A 87 1.56 -0.68 -7.34
CA SER A 87 0.66 -0.09 -6.34
C SER A 87 1.38 0.49 -5.12
N GLU A 88 2.56 -0.05 -4.79
CA GLU A 88 3.47 0.39 -3.73
C GLU A 88 4.12 1.76 -3.99
N PHE A 89 3.99 2.30 -5.22
CA PHE A 89 4.55 3.59 -5.61
C PHE A 89 3.52 4.62 -6.05
N VAL A 90 2.24 4.25 -6.13
CA VAL A 90 1.16 5.16 -6.49
C VAL A 90 0.55 5.72 -5.21
N LEU A 91 0.44 7.05 -5.13
CA LEU A 91 -0.15 7.70 -3.96
C LEU A 91 -1.66 7.44 -3.92
N ALA A 92 -2.18 7.25 -2.71
CA ALA A 92 -3.57 6.85 -2.51
C ALA A 92 -4.61 7.88 -2.96
N ASP A 93 -4.22 9.14 -3.20
CA ASP A 93 -5.09 10.18 -3.74
C ASP A 93 -5.04 10.35 -5.27
N GLU A 94 -4.16 9.61 -5.97
CA GLU A 94 -4.06 9.65 -7.42
C GLU A 94 -5.17 8.87 -8.12
N ILE A 95 -5.76 7.87 -7.46
CA ILE A 95 -6.89 7.08 -7.97
C ILE A 95 -8.01 6.98 -6.95
N PRO A 96 -9.29 6.85 -7.38
CA PRO A 96 -10.37 6.48 -6.49
C PRO A 96 -10.13 5.13 -5.79
N HIS A 97 -10.61 5.00 -4.56
CA HIS A 97 -10.60 3.72 -3.86
C HIS A 97 -11.52 2.68 -4.55
N GLU A 98 -10.92 1.63 -5.14
CA GLU A 98 -11.63 0.55 -5.85
C GLU A 98 -12.03 -0.64 -4.96
N GLY A 99 -11.85 -0.53 -3.64
CA GLY A 99 -12.17 -1.60 -2.70
C GLY A 99 -13.68 -1.80 -2.48
N PRO A 100 -14.13 -3.00 -2.04
CA PRO A 100 -15.54 -3.24 -1.70
C PRO A 100 -16.03 -2.33 -0.56
N THR A 101 -15.11 -1.85 0.27
CA THR A 101 -15.41 -0.94 1.35
C THR A 101 -15.56 0.49 0.83
N ARG A 102 -16.80 1.00 0.83
CA ARG A 102 -17.06 2.38 0.42
C ARG A 102 -16.54 3.36 1.47
N LEU A 103 -15.78 4.35 1.01
CA LEU A 103 -15.33 5.49 1.81
C LEU A 103 -16.32 6.64 1.63
N THR A 104 -16.62 7.31 2.74
CA THR A 104 -17.36 8.58 2.77
C THR A 104 -16.47 9.72 2.29
N GLU A 105 -17.07 10.87 1.95
CA GLU A 105 -16.33 12.08 1.56
C GLU A 105 -15.37 12.54 2.67
N ALA A 106 -15.80 12.45 3.94
CA ALA A 106 -14.96 12.80 5.08
C ALA A 106 -13.74 11.89 5.18
N GLU A 107 -13.93 10.58 5.06
CA GLU A 107 -12.82 9.60 5.06
C GLU A 107 -11.89 9.82 3.87
N TRP A 108 -12.43 10.13 2.70
CA TRP A 108 -11.63 10.45 1.52
C TRP A 108 -10.76 11.70 1.72
N ALA A 109 -11.29 12.73 2.38
CA ALA A 109 -10.51 13.92 2.73
C ALA A 109 -9.31 13.61 3.65
N HIS A 110 -9.43 12.59 4.52
CA HIS A 110 -8.32 12.10 5.34
C HIS A 110 -7.28 11.36 4.50
N VAL A 111 -7.70 10.53 3.53
CA VAL A 111 -6.79 9.88 2.57
C VAL A 111 -5.99 10.94 1.81
N GLN A 112 -6.65 11.93 1.23
CA GLN A 112 -5.99 13.00 0.48
C GLN A 112 -4.96 13.78 1.31
N ARG A 113 -5.25 14.01 2.59
CA ARG A 113 -4.28 14.65 3.49
C ARG A 113 -3.07 13.77 3.75
N ALA A 114 -3.29 12.50 4.09
CA ALA A 114 -2.23 11.56 4.41
C ALA A 114 -1.31 11.26 3.21
N SER A 115 -1.88 11.12 2.01
CA SER A 115 -1.10 10.93 0.77
C SER A 115 -0.13 12.07 0.51
N ARG A 116 -0.57 13.33 0.72
CA ARG A 116 0.25 14.51 0.46
C ARG A 116 1.28 14.80 1.54
N GLN A 117 0.95 14.52 2.80
CA GLN A 117 1.81 14.89 3.93
C GLN A 117 2.80 13.78 4.32
N ALA A 118 2.44 12.53 4.07
CA ALA A 118 3.20 11.38 4.56
C ALA A 118 3.33 10.26 3.50
N ALA A 119 3.12 10.58 2.22
CA ALA A 119 3.31 9.65 1.10
C ALA A 119 2.53 8.32 1.24
N LEU A 120 1.28 8.38 1.75
CA LEU A 120 0.40 7.21 1.80
C LEU A 120 0.12 6.68 0.38
N THR A 121 0.52 5.43 0.15
CA THR A 121 0.36 4.70 -1.11
C THR A 121 -0.94 3.90 -1.16
N VAL A 122 -1.37 3.53 -2.37
CA VAL A 122 -2.62 2.79 -2.62
C VAL A 122 -2.61 1.41 -1.96
N ASP A 123 -1.49 0.70 -1.99
CA ASP A 123 -1.34 -0.62 -1.36
C ASP A 123 -1.48 -0.58 0.16
N ILE A 124 -0.91 0.44 0.82
CA ILE A 124 -1.09 0.66 2.26
C ILE A 124 -2.53 1.03 2.55
N LEU A 125 -3.18 1.89 1.74
CA LEU A 125 -4.60 2.19 1.93
C LEU A 125 -5.46 0.91 1.87
N TRP A 126 -5.21 0.02 0.90
CA TRP A 126 -5.92 -1.25 0.80
C TRP A 126 -5.64 -2.19 1.97
N LEU A 127 -4.40 -2.25 2.47
CA LEU A 127 -4.09 -2.99 3.70
C LEU A 127 -4.96 -2.52 4.86
N LEU A 128 -5.02 -1.20 5.09
CA LEU A 128 -5.73 -0.64 6.22
C LEU A 128 -7.25 -0.83 6.09
N VAL A 129 -7.80 -0.50 4.91
CA VAL A 129 -9.25 -0.51 4.69
C VAL A 129 -9.77 -1.92 4.45
N GLU A 130 -9.18 -2.65 3.49
CA GLU A 130 -9.70 -3.95 3.05
C GLU A 130 -9.09 -5.12 3.82
N GLY A 131 -7.87 -4.95 4.35
CA GLY A 131 -7.22 -5.98 5.17
C GLY A 131 -7.57 -5.89 6.64
N LEU A 132 -7.52 -4.70 7.23
CA LEU A 132 -7.72 -4.50 8.67
C LEU A 132 -9.12 -3.98 9.02
N GLY A 133 -9.91 -3.54 8.04
CA GLY A 133 -11.22 -2.94 8.28
C GLY A 133 -11.15 -1.57 8.96
N TRP A 134 -9.97 -0.96 8.99
CA TRP A 134 -9.77 0.36 9.58
C TRP A 134 -10.32 1.44 8.68
N ARG A 135 -10.84 2.51 9.28
CA ARG A 135 -11.48 3.61 8.57
C ARG A 135 -10.59 4.86 8.65
N PRO A 136 -10.33 5.56 7.53
CA PRO A 136 -9.63 6.84 7.55
C PRO A 136 -10.27 7.84 8.53
N GLY A 137 -9.45 8.62 9.23
CA GLY A 137 -9.91 9.60 10.22
C GLY A 137 -10.43 9.01 11.53
N GLN A 138 -10.45 7.69 11.69
CA GLN A 138 -10.84 7.03 12.93
C GLN A 138 -9.61 6.53 13.68
N PRO A 139 -9.32 7.06 14.89
CA PRO A 139 -8.23 6.55 15.70
C PRO A 139 -8.39 5.07 16.03
N VAL A 140 -7.31 4.31 15.90
CA VAL A 140 -7.25 2.90 16.27
C VAL A 140 -6.44 2.74 17.57
N SER A 141 -6.87 1.83 18.43
CA SER A 141 -6.19 1.53 19.70
C SER A 141 -4.77 1.00 19.48
N ASP A 142 -3.82 1.41 20.31
CA ASP A 142 -2.43 0.90 20.32
C ASP A 142 -2.35 -0.62 20.59
N ASP A 143 -3.39 -1.21 21.18
CA ASP A 143 -3.50 -2.64 21.49
C ASP A 143 -4.11 -3.46 20.34
N ASP A 144 -4.55 -2.82 19.24
CA ASP A 144 -5.07 -3.53 18.07
C ASP A 144 -3.98 -4.38 17.41
N ARG A 145 -4.27 -5.67 17.17
CA ARG A 145 -3.29 -6.59 16.58
C ARG A 145 -2.97 -6.28 15.12
N GLY A 146 -3.83 -5.54 14.41
CA GLY A 146 -3.59 -5.07 13.04
C GLY A 146 -2.33 -4.22 12.92
N TRP A 147 -1.89 -3.57 14.00
CA TRP A 147 -0.61 -2.87 14.04
C TRP A 147 0.60 -3.75 13.71
N LEU A 148 0.53 -5.06 13.95
CA LEU A 148 1.60 -5.98 13.53
C LEU A 148 1.71 -6.07 12.01
N SER A 149 0.59 -6.00 11.29
CA SER A 149 0.60 -6.00 9.82
C SER A 149 1.14 -4.69 9.26
N VAL A 150 0.85 -3.55 9.90
CA VAL A 150 1.45 -2.26 9.53
C VAL A 150 2.95 -2.24 9.86
N TRP A 151 3.34 -2.78 11.01
CA TRP A 151 4.73 -2.86 11.42
C TRP A 151 5.56 -3.74 10.48
N ALA A 152 4.96 -4.75 9.87
CA ALA A 152 5.63 -5.55 8.85
C ALA A 152 6.04 -4.67 7.66
N GLU A 153 5.13 -3.84 7.17
CA GLU A 153 5.43 -2.89 6.09
C GLU A 153 6.51 -1.88 6.50
N GLU A 154 6.49 -1.40 7.76
CA GLU A 154 7.54 -0.51 8.30
C GLU A 154 8.93 -1.17 8.39
N GLU A 155 9.00 -2.48 8.61
CA GLU A 155 10.27 -3.22 8.59
C GLU A 155 10.90 -3.25 7.18
N GLU A 156 10.08 -3.31 6.13
CA GLU A 156 10.52 -3.33 4.73
C GLU A 156 10.68 -1.93 4.11
N SER A 157 9.78 -1.01 4.45
CA SER A 157 9.68 0.34 3.93
C SER A 157 9.54 1.35 5.07
N PRO A 158 10.64 2.01 5.49
CA PRO A 158 10.63 3.03 6.52
C PRO A 158 9.63 4.18 6.23
N GLY A 159 8.82 4.55 7.23
CA GLY A 159 7.93 5.72 7.18
C GLY A 159 6.45 5.39 7.01
N VAL A 160 6.09 4.12 6.77
CA VAL A 160 4.69 3.66 6.68
C VAL A 160 3.92 4.03 7.96
N MET A 161 4.54 3.88 9.13
CA MET A 161 3.90 4.23 10.40
C MET A 161 3.49 5.71 10.47
N GLU A 162 4.26 6.63 9.89
CA GLU A 162 3.90 8.05 9.83
C GLU A 162 2.67 8.27 8.95
N SER A 163 2.63 7.65 7.77
CA SER A 163 1.49 7.71 6.84
C SER A 163 0.20 7.19 7.49
N VAL A 164 0.28 6.05 8.18
CA VAL A 164 -0.88 5.46 8.86
C VAL A 164 -1.35 6.34 10.02
N ARG A 165 -0.44 6.96 10.78
CA ARG A 165 -0.83 7.87 11.87
C ARG A 165 -1.56 9.11 11.35
N GLU A 166 -1.04 9.73 10.29
CA GLU A 166 -1.69 10.88 9.67
C GLU A 166 -3.09 10.49 9.16
N LEU A 167 -3.22 9.32 8.50
CA LEU A 167 -4.50 8.81 8.03
C LEU A 167 -5.52 8.60 9.16
N LEU A 168 -5.09 8.03 10.30
CA LEU A 168 -5.96 7.72 11.45
C LEU A 168 -6.12 8.89 12.43
N CYS A 169 -5.62 10.09 12.08
CA CYS A 169 -5.65 11.28 12.94
C CYS A 169 -5.03 11.06 14.32
N LEU A 170 -3.95 10.26 14.38
CA LEU A 170 -3.18 10.04 15.59
C LEU A 170 -2.12 11.14 15.76
N PRO A 171 -1.77 11.55 17.00
CA PRO A 171 -0.75 12.59 17.22
C PRO A 171 0.62 12.25 16.60
N ARG A 172 1.41 13.20 16.10
CA ARG A 172 2.75 12.85 15.58
C ARG A 172 3.70 12.37 16.69
N ARG A 173 4.39 11.25 16.45
CA ARG A 173 5.35 10.64 17.38
C ARG A 173 6.40 9.82 16.61
N TYR A 174 7.59 10.38 16.41
CA TYR A 174 8.64 9.84 15.55
C TYR A 174 9.30 8.54 16.05
N ASP A 175 9.14 8.19 17.33
CA ASP A 175 9.71 6.98 17.95
C ASP A 175 8.66 6.09 18.64
N TRP A 176 7.39 6.25 18.26
CA TRP A 176 6.29 5.48 18.87
C TRP A 176 6.14 4.11 18.22
N THR A 177 6.01 3.11 19.09
CA THR A 177 5.68 1.74 18.71
C THR A 177 4.35 1.38 19.37
N PRO A 178 3.35 0.87 18.62
CA PRO A 178 2.10 0.40 19.20
C PRO A 178 2.33 -0.67 20.26
N ILE A 179 1.50 -0.70 21.31
CA ILE A 179 1.63 -1.66 22.41
C ILE A 179 1.49 -3.11 21.90
N ALA A 180 0.59 -3.35 20.94
CA ALA A 180 0.43 -4.66 20.30
C ALA A 180 1.73 -5.16 19.67
N VAL A 181 2.52 -4.26 19.06
CA VAL A 181 3.83 -4.59 18.49
C VAL A 181 4.82 -4.85 19.62
N ILE A 182 4.91 -3.98 20.63
CA ILE A 182 5.84 -4.19 21.76
C ILE A 182 5.62 -5.55 22.43
N ARG A 183 4.36 -5.93 22.67
CA ARG A 183 3.99 -7.20 23.31
C ARG A 183 4.32 -8.43 22.49
N ALA A 184 4.43 -8.30 21.16
CA ALA A 184 4.70 -9.43 20.28
C ALA A 184 6.20 -9.78 20.17
N TYR A 185 7.10 -8.89 20.61
CA TYR A 185 8.54 -9.09 20.50
C TYR A 185 9.18 -9.31 21.87
N THR A 186 10.13 -10.23 21.95
CA THR A 186 10.90 -10.51 23.17
C THR A 186 11.92 -9.42 23.49
N THR A 187 12.33 -8.65 22.49
CA THR A 187 13.20 -7.47 22.62
C THR A 187 12.58 -6.31 21.87
N ARG A 188 12.96 -5.06 22.20
CA ARG A 188 12.34 -3.88 21.56
C ARG A 188 12.47 -3.99 20.03
N PRO A 189 11.36 -3.94 19.27
CA PRO A 189 11.41 -4.05 17.82
C PRO A 189 12.20 -2.86 17.26
N ARG A 190 12.99 -3.13 16.22
CA ARG A 190 13.77 -2.09 15.52
C ARG A 190 13.10 -1.87 14.16
N SER A 191 12.65 -0.64 13.90
CA SER A 191 12.41 -0.21 12.51
C SER A 191 13.77 -0.12 11.81
N THR A 192 13.80 -0.38 10.51
CA THR A 192 14.95 -0.10 9.65
C THR A 192 15.16 1.40 9.47
N TRP A 193 14.15 2.23 9.79
CA TRP A 193 14.27 3.67 9.93
C TRP A 193 15.15 4.04 11.13
N ARG A 194 16.20 4.83 10.88
CA ARG A 194 16.82 5.67 11.91
C ARG A 194 16.49 7.09 11.54
N ALA A 195 16.04 7.90 12.50
CA ALA A 195 16.14 9.34 12.37
C ALA A 195 17.60 9.63 11.95
N ILE A 196 17.79 10.24 10.79
CA ILE A 196 19.06 10.89 10.51
C ILE A 196 19.19 11.89 11.66
N ALA A 197 20.15 11.64 12.55
CA ALA A 197 20.50 12.61 13.56
C ALA A 197 20.73 13.92 12.79
N ALA A 198 19.91 14.93 13.07
CA ALA A 198 20.08 16.24 12.46
C ALA A 198 21.53 16.66 12.70
N ALA A 199 22.32 16.64 11.62
CA ALA A 199 23.69 17.11 11.60
C ALA A 199 23.68 18.63 11.36
#